data_AF-L5N2F8-F1
#
_entry.id   AF-L5N2F8-F1
#
_cell.length_a   1.000
_cell.length_b   1.000
_cell.length_c   1.000
_cell.angle_alpha   90.00
_cell.angle_beta   90.00
_cell.angle_gamma   90.00
#
_symmetry.space_group_name_H-M   'P 1'
#
loop_
_entity.id
_entity.type
_entity.pdbx_description
1 polymer ?
#
loop_
_entity_poly.entity_id
_entity_poly.type
_entity_poly.pdbx_seq_one_letter_code
_entity_poly.pdbx_strand_id
1 'polypeptide(L)'
;MDQITVHHFNQWDDFEQKVLVEGVLVFPELEAVLRQYLLSQPREVMEFKECIIKEEEGIRNVEVAFHDHRSDFYIRLWGQKSMKDDAVLEMVVDAVDLRTKEEIYKRQLV
;
A
#
# COMPACT_ATOMS: atom_id res chain seq x y z
N MET A 1 0.69 -20.34 -17.84
CA MET A 1 1.42 -20.14 -16.57
C MET A 1 1.57 -18.65 -16.45
N ASP A 2 0.64 -18.04 -15.75
CA ASP A 2 0.57 -16.59 -15.56
C ASP A 2 1.80 -16.16 -14.75
N GLN A 3 2.57 -15.22 -15.30
CA GLN A 3 3.75 -14.70 -14.65
C GLN A 3 3.29 -13.78 -13.52
N ILE A 4 3.61 -14.15 -12.28
CA ILE A 4 3.46 -13.26 -11.14
C ILE A 4 4.73 -12.41 -11.06
N THR A 5 4.62 -11.13 -11.40
CA THR A 5 5.69 -10.17 -11.11
C THR A 5 5.47 -9.64 -9.71
N VAL A 6 6.44 -9.85 -8.81
CA VAL A 6 6.37 -9.37 -7.43
C VAL A 6 7.50 -8.39 -7.17
N HIS A 7 7.16 -7.15 -6.87
CA HIS A 7 8.07 -6.22 -6.20
C HIS A 7 7.73 -6.21 -4.71
N HIS A 8 8.74 -6.41 -3.86
CA HIS A 8 8.59 -6.35 -2.42
C HIS A 8 9.69 -5.45 -1.85
N PHE A 9 9.27 -4.33 -1.26
CA PHE A 9 10.15 -3.36 -0.61
C PHE A 9 9.87 -3.39 0.89
N ASN A 10 10.87 -3.72 1.69
CA ASN A 10 10.80 -3.71 3.16
C ASN A 10 11.76 -2.70 3.80
N GLN A 11 12.50 -1.95 2.97
CA GLN A 11 13.35 -0.84 3.39
C GLN A 11 12.74 0.46 2.87
N TRP A 12 12.74 1.48 3.73
CA TRP A 12 12.22 2.81 3.36
C TRP A 12 12.94 3.39 2.14
N ASP A 13 14.27 3.34 2.11
CA ASP A 13 15.05 3.97 1.04
C ASP A 13 14.75 3.37 -0.34
N ASP A 14 14.58 2.05 -0.41
CA ASP A 14 14.19 1.36 -1.64
C ASP A 14 12.76 1.71 -2.05
N PHE A 15 11.83 1.75 -1.08
CA PHE A 15 10.46 2.16 -1.33
C PHE A 15 10.39 3.62 -1.84
N GLU A 16 11.06 4.55 -1.17
CA GLU A 16 11.09 5.96 -1.56
C GLU A 16 11.66 6.12 -2.97
N GLN A 17 12.81 5.52 -3.24
CA GLN A 17 13.47 5.65 -4.54
C GLN A 17 12.68 4.94 -5.65
N LYS A 18 12.25 3.69 -5.46
CA LYS A 18 11.60 2.92 -6.53
C LYS A 18 10.14 3.30 -6.71
N VAL A 19 9.40 3.40 -5.62
CA VAL A 19 7.95 3.60 -5.68
C VAL A 19 7.61 5.07 -5.86
N LEU A 20 8.19 5.96 -5.05
CA LEU A 20 7.80 7.37 -5.03
C LEU A 20 8.56 8.25 -6.02
N VAL A 21 9.81 7.91 -6.36
CA VAL A 21 10.64 8.70 -7.29
C VAL A 21 10.62 8.10 -8.71
N GLU A 22 10.90 6.80 -8.85
CA GLU A 22 10.91 6.13 -10.15
C GLU A 22 9.52 5.74 -10.67
N GLY A 23 8.47 5.85 -9.84
CA GLY A 23 7.08 5.62 -10.24
C GLY A 23 6.74 4.15 -10.49
N VAL A 24 7.44 3.22 -9.82
CA VAL A 24 7.21 1.77 -9.97
C VAL A 24 5.80 1.37 -9.54
N LEU A 25 5.06 2.20 -8.77
CA LEU A 25 3.70 1.90 -8.31
C LEU A 25 2.67 1.77 -9.43
N VAL A 26 2.81 2.54 -10.53
CA VAL A 26 1.87 2.63 -11.67
C VAL A 26 0.40 2.53 -11.22
N PHE A 27 0.07 3.24 -10.14
CA PHE A 27 -1.26 3.29 -9.53
C PHE A 27 -1.47 4.68 -8.90
N PRO A 28 -1.66 5.73 -9.73
CA PRO A 28 -1.66 7.11 -9.28
C PRO A 28 -2.71 7.44 -8.21
N GLU A 29 -3.87 6.78 -8.27
CA GLU A 29 -4.97 6.97 -7.31
C GLU A 29 -4.56 6.52 -5.90
N LEU A 30 -3.92 5.34 -5.80
CA LEU A 30 -3.39 4.83 -4.55
C LEU A 30 -2.21 5.68 -4.07
N GLU A 31 -1.31 6.10 -4.96
CA GLU A 31 -0.20 6.99 -4.62
C GLU A 31 -0.67 8.32 -4.03
N ALA A 32 -1.74 8.90 -4.59
CA ALA A 32 -2.32 10.15 -4.10
C ALA A 32 -2.83 10.00 -2.65
N VAL A 33 -3.53 8.90 -2.35
CA VAL A 33 -4.00 8.60 -0.99
C VAL A 33 -2.82 8.35 -0.05
N LEU A 34 -1.82 7.57 -0.50
CA LEU A 34 -0.60 7.29 0.25
C LEU A 34 0.11 8.59 0.67
N ARG A 35 0.29 9.53 -0.28
CA ARG A 35 0.91 10.84 -0.04
C ARG A 35 0.08 11.73 0.89
N GLN A 36 -1.25 11.75 0.72
CA GLN A 36 -2.13 12.61 1.51
C GLN A 36 -2.27 12.17 2.96
N TYR A 37 -2.36 10.86 3.21
CA TYR A 37 -2.72 10.35 4.54
C TYR A 37 -1.56 9.76 5.32
N LEU A 38 -0.74 8.90 4.70
CA LEU A 38 0.26 8.12 5.41
C LEU A 38 1.61 8.83 5.42
N LEU A 39 2.06 9.31 4.25
CA LEU A 39 3.35 10.00 4.13
C LEU A 39 3.33 11.45 4.62
N SER A 40 2.14 12.01 4.90
CA SER A 40 2.01 13.33 5.52
C SER A 40 2.23 13.30 7.03
N GLN A 41 2.23 12.12 7.65
CA GLN A 41 2.51 11.96 9.07
C GLN A 41 4.03 11.94 9.32
N PRO A 42 4.49 12.40 10.50
CA PRO A 42 5.89 12.25 10.91
C PRO A 42 6.32 10.78 10.93
N ARG A 43 7.55 10.47 10.50
CA ARG A 43 8.08 9.09 10.45
C ARG A 43 8.16 8.45 11.84
N GLU A 44 8.28 9.26 12.89
CA GLU A 44 8.26 8.81 14.29
C GLU A 44 6.87 8.34 14.75
N VAL A 45 5.82 8.70 14.00
CA VAL A 45 4.44 8.29 14.25
C VAL A 45 4.05 7.16 13.32
N MET A 46 4.32 7.32 12.03
CA MET A 46 4.01 6.34 10.97
C MET A 46 5.29 5.78 10.37
N GLU A 47 5.66 4.59 10.82
CA GLU A 47 6.85 3.90 10.36
C GLU A 47 6.48 2.97 9.19
N PHE A 48 7.09 3.18 8.04
CA PHE A 48 6.95 2.26 6.91
C PHE A 48 7.41 0.85 7.28
N LYS A 49 6.65 -0.16 6.85
CA LYS A 49 7.00 -1.57 7.06
C LYS A 49 7.25 -2.30 5.76
N GLU A 50 6.29 -2.24 4.84
CA GLU A 50 6.42 -2.93 3.57
C GLU A 50 5.54 -2.32 2.49
N CYS A 51 5.97 -2.52 1.25
CA CYS A 51 5.19 -2.30 0.05
C CYS A 51 5.32 -3.55 -0.82
N ILE A 52 4.20 -4.14 -1.19
CA ILE A 52 4.10 -5.30 -2.06
C ILE A 52 3.32 -4.90 -3.31
N ILE A 53 3.89 -5.16 -4.48
CA ILE A 53 3.23 -4.99 -5.78
C ILE A 53 3.22 -6.35 -6.46
N LYS A 54 2.04 -6.84 -6.82
CA LYS A 54 1.85 -8.10 -7.55
C LYS A 54 1.07 -7.85 -8.83
N GLU A 55 1.53 -8.43 -9.92
CA GLU A 55 0.77 -8.45 -11.18
C GLU A 55 0.30 -9.87 -11.47
N GLU A 56 -1.02 -10.06 -11.52
CA GLU A 56 -1.66 -11.35 -11.74
C GLU A 56 -2.79 -11.18 -12.75
N GLU A 57 -2.78 -11.95 -13.85
CA GLU A 57 -3.84 -11.96 -14.87
C GLU A 57 -4.23 -10.57 -15.43
N GLY A 58 -3.27 -9.63 -15.51
CA GLY A 58 -3.53 -8.27 -15.99
C GLY A 58 -4.09 -7.33 -14.91
N ILE A 59 -4.14 -7.76 -13.65
CA ILE A 59 -4.50 -6.96 -12.48
C ILE A 59 -3.23 -6.65 -11.69
N ARG A 60 -3.02 -5.36 -11.42
CA ARG A 60 -1.98 -4.89 -10.52
C ARG A 60 -2.56 -4.72 -9.12
N ASN A 61 -2.02 -5.46 -8.18
CA ASN A 61 -2.36 -5.44 -6.76
C ASN A 61 -1.24 -4.73 -6.02
N VAL A 62 -1.60 -3.77 -5.17
CA VAL A 62 -0.65 -3.02 -4.36
C VAL A 62 -1.11 -3.06 -2.91
N GLU A 63 -0.19 -3.32 -1.99
CA GLU A 63 -0.40 -3.17 -0.55
C GLU A 63 0.79 -2.42 0.04
N VAL A 64 0.51 -1.41 0.87
CA VAL A 64 1.52 -0.64 1.61
C VAL A 64 1.11 -0.62 3.08
N ALA A 65 2.01 -1.06 3.96
CA ALA A 65 1.76 -1.14 5.39
C ALA A 65 2.68 -0.19 6.18
N PHE A 66 2.09 0.47 7.16
CA PHE A 66 2.76 1.34 8.11
C PHE A 66 2.40 0.91 9.53
N HIS A 67 3.34 1.05 10.45
CA HIS A 67 3.10 0.93 11.87
C HIS A 67 2.78 2.31 12.46
N ASP A 68 1.60 2.43 13.07
CA ASP A 68 1.25 3.59 13.89
C ASP A 68 1.72 3.37 15.33
N HIS A 69 2.79 4.06 15.72
CA HIS A 69 3.38 3.98 17.05
C HIS A 69 2.49 4.55 18.16
N ARG A 70 1.42 5.29 17.84
CA ARG A 70 0.50 5.83 18.85
C ARG A 70 -0.51 4.80 19.33
N SER A 71 -0.89 3.89 18.43
CA SER A 71 -1.96 2.93 18.68
C SER A 71 -1.50 1.48 18.63
N ASP A 72 -0.23 1.20 18.30
CA ASP A 72 0.32 -0.14 18.07
C ASP A 72 -0.48 -0.92 16.99
N PHE A 73 -0.90 -0.23 15.92
CA PHE A 73 -1.66 -0.82 14.81
C PHE A 73 -0.86 -0.82 13.52
N TYR A 74 -1.11 -1.80 12.64
CA TYR A 74 -0.74 -1.67 11.24
C TYR A 74 -1.85 -0.96 10.49
N ILE A 75 -1.52 0.18 9.89
CA ILE A 75 -2.36 0.86 8.92
C ILE A 75 -1.93 0.38 7.54
N ARG A 76 -2.87 -0.18 6.78
CA ARG A 76 -2.61 -0.66 5.42
C ARG A 76 -3.43 0.12 4.43
N LEU A 77 -2.79 0.51 3.34
CA LEU A 77 -3.45 1.01 2.14
C LEU A 77 -3.19 0.01 1.03
N TRP A 78 -4.26 -0.54 0.47
CA TRP A 78 -4.14 -1.52 -0.60
C TRP A 78 -5.22 -1.32 -1.66
N GLY A 79 -5.00 -1.90 -2.84
CA GLY A 79 -5.93 -1.80 -3.94
C GLY A 79 -5.55 -2.63 -5.14
N GLN A 80 -6.49 -2.71 -6.08
CA GLN A 80 -6.41 -3.45 -7.32
C GLN A 80 -6.73 -2.53 -8.50
N LYS A 81 -5.90 -2.58 -9.54
CA LYS A 81 -6.10 -1.84 -10.78
C LYS A 81 -5.98 -2.75 -11.98
N SER A 82 -6.95 -2.68 -12.89
CA SER A 82 -6.88 -3.37 -14.17
C SER A 82 -5.85 -2.68 -15.06
N MET A 83 -4.85 -3.42 -15.52
CA MET A 83 -3.83 -2.92 -16.44
C MET A 83 -4.33 -2.82 -17.89
N LYS A 84 -5.51 -3.38 -18.18
CA LYS A 84 -6.09 -3.41 -19.53
C LYS A 84 -6.80 -2.12 -19.89
N ASP A 85 -7.56 -1.56 -18.94
CA ASP A 85 -8.43 -0.40 -19.13
C ASP A 85 -8.17 0.70 -18.08
N ASP A 86 -7.11 0.56 -17.28
CA ASP A 86 -6.72 1.49 -16.22
C ASP A 86 -7.81 1.72 -15.15
N ALA A 87 -8.79 0.80 -15.06
CA ALA A 87 -9.87 0.91 -14.09
C ALA A 87 -9.40 0.50 -12.69
N VAL A 88 -9.66 1.37 -11.70
CA VAL A 88 -9.52 1.01 -10.29
C VAL A 88 -10.64 0.04 -9.93
N LEU A 89 -10.27 -1.17 -9.51
CA LEU A 89 -11.22 -2.24 -9.16
C LEU A 89 -11.55 -2.21 -7.66
N GLU A 90 -10.56 -1.95 -6.83
CA GLU A 90 -10.71 -1.90 -5.37
C GLU A 90 -9.66 -0.97 -4.77
N MET A 91 -10.03 -0.19 -3.75
CA MET A 91 -9.10 0.55 -2.91
C MET A 91 -9.61 0.62 -1.48
N VAL A 92 -8.76 0.24 -0.54
CA VAL A 92 -9.12 0.12 0.87
C VAL A 92 -8.01 0.69 1.74
N VAL A 93 -8.42 1.39 2.79
CA VAL A 93 -7.58 1.63 3.95
C VAL A 93 -8.14 0.86 5.14
N ASP A 94 -7.31 0.12 5.84
CA ASP A 94 -7.69 -0.62 7.03
C ASP A 94 -6.64 -0.48 8.15
N ALA A 95 -7.04 -0.85 9.36
CA ALA A 95 -6.15 -0.94 10.50
C ALA A 95 -6.29 -2.31 11.17
N VAL A 96 -5.14 -2.92 11.47
CA VAL A 96 -5.03 -4.23 12.12
C VAL A 96 -4.32 -4.08 13.44
N ASP A 97 -4.92 -4.59 14.51
CA ASP A 97 -4.29 -4.63 15.84
C ASP A 97 -3.11 -5.61 15.83
N LEU A 98 -1.92 -5.14 16.23
CA LEU A 98 -0.71 -5.97 16.20
C LEU A 98 -0.73 -7.14 17.19
N ARG A 99 -1.48 -7.01 18.28
CA ARG A 99 -1.56 -7.99 19.36
C ARG A 99 -2.61 -9.05 19.07
N THR A 100 -3.81 -8.64 18.67
CA THR A 100 -4.93 -9.57 18.42
C THR A 100 -4.98 -10.08 16.98
N LYS A 101 -4.34 -9.37 16.04
CA LYS A 101 -4.42 -9.60 14.59
C LYS A 101 -5.82 -9.35 14.01
N GLU A 102 -6.68 -8.67 14.75
CA GLU A 102 -8.03 -8.33 14.30
C GLU A 102 -8.03 -7.04 13.48
N GLU A 103 -8.83 -7.01 12.42
CA GLU A 103 -9.17 -5.79 11.71
C GLU A 103 -10.11 -4.96 12.59
N ILE A 104 -9.65 -3.79 13.01
CA ILE A 104 -10.41 -2.90 13.91
C ILE A 104 -11.04 -1.73 13.16
N TYR A 105 -10.59 -1.49 11.93
CA TYR A 105 -11.10 -0.46 11.05
C TYR A 105 -10.91 -0.88 9.60
N LYS A 106 -11.91 -0.62 8.76
CA LYS A 106 -11.82 -0.76 7.31
C LYS A 106 -12.69 0.29 6.65
N ARG A 107 -12.15 0.90 5.60
CA ARG A 107 -12.87 1.85 4.76
C ARG A 107 -12.55 1.60 3.29
N GLN A 108 -13.62 1.38 2.52
CA GLN A 108 -13.58 1.42 1.08
C GLN A 108 -13.39 2.87 0.59
N LEU A 109 -12.49 3.06 -0.37
CA LEU A 109 -12.18 4.36 -0.98
C LEU A 109 -12.79 4.52 -2.36
N VAL A 110 -12.98 3.42 -3.10
CA VAL A 110 -13.60 3.34 -4.43
C VAL A 110 -14.55 2.16 -4.49
#